data_AF-A0A3D3IXP0-F1
#
_entry.id   AF-A0A3D3IXP0-F1
#
_cell.length_a   1.000
_cell.length_b   1.000
_cell.length_c   1.000
_cell.angle_alpha   90.00
_cell.angle_beta   90.00
_cell.angle_gamma   90.00
#
_symmetry.space_group_name_H-M   'P 1'
#
loop_
_entity.id
_entity.type
_entity.pdbx_description
1 polymer ?
#
loop_
_entity_poly.entity_id
_entity_poly.type
_entity_poly.pdbx_seq_one_letter_code
_entity_poly.pdbx_strand_id
1 'polypeptide(L)'
;MLSRTNTLRKLDNLTPAAVTWAEQIDDLRAMWIDGTPTEEIAVRLGRSVSSVLTQVVRIGLPRRASSGRKPRNPEAAAVKKAPVRMNVIAFPVRTAGDAAAHNTATAVHKARTCLMCSSSFQSYGSHNRICNRCKDTNSYQAGDAHEYCIKIA
;
A
#
# COMPACT_ATOMS: atom_id res chain seq x y z
N MET A 1 42.71 -8.88 -1.85
CA MET A 1 41.34 -8.85 -1.31
C MET A 1 40.99 -7.42 -0.95
N LEU A 2 40.44 -6.65 -1.89
CA LEU A 2 40.04 -5.26 -1.66
C LEU A 2 38.56 -5.23 -1.28
N SER A 3 38.30 -5.18 0.02
CA SER A 3 36.96 -4.97 0.59
C SER A 3 36.48 -3.58 0.21
N ARG A 4 35.53 -3.50 -0.71
CA ARG A 4 34.82 -2.26 -1.04
C ARG A 4 33.92 -1.88 0.15
N THR A 5 34.39 -0.94 0.94
CA THR A 5 33.63 -0.34 2.04
C THR A 5 32.44 0.44 1.49
N ASN A 6 31.26 -0.14 1.73
CA ASN A 6 29.96 0.47 1.54
C ASN A 6 29.77 1.57 2.60
N THR A 7 30.24 2.78 2.28
CA THR A 7 29.81 4.00 2.96
C THR A 7 29.18 4.92 1.92
N LEU A 8 27.94 4.61 1.57
CA LEU A 8 26.99 5.58 1.02
C LEU A 8 26.86 6.72 2.03
N ARG A 9 27.72 7.73 1.87
CA ARG A 9 27.54 9.03 2.50
C ARG A 9 26.18 9.55 2.04
N LYS A 10 25.24 9.53 2.98
CA LYS A 10 24.23 10.57 3.19
C LYS A 10 24.71 11.90 2.58
N LEU A 11 24.26 12.16 1.36
CA LEU A 11 24.15 13.51 0.83
C LEU A 11 22.79 14.01 1.33
N ASP A 12 22.73 14.22 2.65
CA ASP A 12 21.62 14.91 3.28
C ASP A 12 21.76 16.40 2.93
N ASN A 13 20.72 16.94 2.32
CA ASN A 13 20.24 18.31 2.50
C ASN A 13 21.08 19.47 1.94
N LEU A 14 21.27 19.49 0.62
CA LEU A 14 20.94 20.72 -0.11
C LEU A 14 19.49 20.55 -0.53
N THR A 15 18.53 21.11 0.21
CA THR A 15 17.18 21.34 -0.30
C THR A 15 17.26 22.59 -1.17
N PRO A 16 17.41 22.50 -2.51
CA PRO A 16 17.06 23.62 -3.36
C PRO A 16 15.60 23.98 -3.06
N ALA A 17 15.28 25.28 -3.13
CA ALA A 17 13.91 25.80 -3.03
C ALA A 17 12.94 24.81 -3.68
N ALA A 18 11.87 24.43 -2.99
CA ALA A 18 11.04 23.25 -3.28
C ALA A 18 10.62 23.16 -4.76
N VAL A 19 11.52 22.63 -5.60
CA VAL A 19 11.32 22.60 -7.05
C VAL A 19 10.10 21.74 -7.27
N THR A 20 9.13 22.27 -7.99
CA THR A 20 7.88 21.54 -8.20
C THR A 20 8.12 20.48 -9.27
N TRP A 21 7.32 19.41 -9.26
CA TRP A 21 7.39 18.43 -10.35
C TRP A 21 7.08 19.05 -11.72
N ALA A 22 6.28 20.13 -11.77
CA ALA A 22 5.94 20.80 -13.02
C ALA A 22 7.19 21.27 -13.79
N GLU A 23 8.16 21.83 -13.08
CA GLU A 23 9.42 22.34 -13.66
C GLU A 23 10.37 21.20 -14.05
N GLN A 24 10.32 20.05 -13.34
CA GLN A 24 11.23 18.92 -13.54
C GLN A 24 10.73 17.88 -14.56
N ILE A 25 9.48 17.99 -15.04
CA ILE A 25 8.88 16.97 -15.93
C ILE A 25 9.56 16.92 -17.29
N ASP A 26 9.95 18.07 -17.86
CA ASP A 26 10.58 18.10 -19.18
C ASP A 26 12.00 17.53 -19.13
N ASP A 27 12.77 17.86 -18.10
CA ASP A 27 14.09 17.27 -17.84
C ASP A 27 13.97 15.75 -17.63
N LEU A 28 12.98 15.30 -16.87
CA LEU A 28 12.71 13.88 -16.67
C LEU A 28 12.40 13.17 -17.99
N ARG A 29 11.58 13.77 -18.86
CA ARG A 29 11.23 13.20 -20.18
C ARG A 29 12.44 13.08 -21.08
N ALA A 30 13.24 14.16 -21.19
CA ALA A 30 14.47 14.16 -21.98
C ALA A 30 15.42 13.04 -21.52
N MET A 31 15.76 13.01 -20.23
CA MET A 31 16.67 11.99 -19.68
C MET A 31 16.11 10.56 -19.81
N TRP A 32 14.78 10.39 -19.76
CA TRP A 32 14.16 9.08 -19.93
C TRP A 32 14.25 8.58 -21.38
N ILE A 33 14.05 9.46 -22.36
CA ILE A 33 14.19 9.16 -23.79
C ILE A 33 15.66 8.84 -24.12
N ASP A 34 16.60 9.57 -23.52
CA ASP A 34 18.05 9.36 -23.69
C ASP A 34 18.55 8.02 -23.13
N GLY A 35 17.71 7.25 -22.43
CA GLY A 35 18.13 5.97 -21.86
C GLY A 35 18.90 6.08 -20.54
N THR A 36 18.98 7.29 -19.96
CA THR A 36 19.68 7.53 -18.67
C THR A 36 19.12 6.60 -17.58
N PRO A 37 19.96 5.89 -16.80
CA PRO A 37 19.49 4.99 -15.75
C PRO A 37 18.71 5.76 -14.66
N THR A 38 17.75 5.09 -14.04
CA THR A 38 16.80 5.75 -13.12
C THR A 38 17.52 6.31 -11.89
N GLU A 39 18.58 5.66 -11.45
CA GLU A 39 19.43 6.08 -10.34
C GLU A 39 20.12 7.41 -10.63
N GLU A 40 20.64 7.60 -11.84
CA GLU A 40 21.30 8.84 -12.25
C GLU A 40 20.30 9.98 -12.42
N ILE A 41 19.12 9.69 -12.98
CA ILE A 41 18.01 10.66 -13.05
C ILE A 41 17.61 11.12 -11.65
N ALA A 42 17.51 10.20 -10.68
CA ALA A 42 17.15 10.51 -9.31
C ALA A 42 18.18 11.44 -8.65
N VAL A 43 19.48 11.18 -8.86
CA VAL A 43 20.57 12.04 -8.37
C VAL A 43 20.50 13.42 -9.02
N ARG A 44 20.33 13.52 -10.34
CA ARG A 44 20.23 14.80 -11.04
C ARG A 44 19.05 15.66 -10.60
N LEU A 45 17.88 15.05 -10.41
CA LEU A 45 16.67 15.76 -9.99
C LEU A 45 16.62 16.04 -8.48
N GLY A 46 17.55 15.50 -7.69
CA GLY A 46 17.53 15.59 -6.22
C GLY A 46 16.32 14.87 -5.61
N ARG A 47 15.89 13.76 -6.22
CA ARG A 47 14.72 12.98 -5.80
C ARG A 47 15.09 11.54 -5.47
N SER A 48 14.19 10.83 -4.79
CA SER A 48 14.35 9.39 -4.61
C SER A 48 13.98 8.62 -5.87
N VAL A 49 14.63 7.47 -6.09
CA VAL A 49 14.38 6.57 -7.25
C VAL A 49 12.90 6.18 -7.34
N SER A 50 12.27 5.85 -6.21
CA SER A 50 10.84 5.50 -6.14
C SER A 50 9.94 6.66 -6.57
N SER A 51 10.31 7.90 -6.24
CA SER A 51 9.57 9.10 -6.63
C SER A 51 9.62 9.30 -8.14
N VAL A 52 10.81 9.14 -8.75
CA VAL A 52 11.00 9.18 -10.21
C VAL A 52 10.15 8.11 -10.91
N LEU A 53 10.22 6.85 -10.47
CA LEU A 53 9.43 5.76 -11.07
C LEU A 53 7.92 6.01 -10.99
N THR A 54 7.44 6.50 -9.85
CA THR A 54 6.02 6.84 -9.67
C THR A 54 5.62 7.96 -10.63
N GLN A 55 6.47 8.97 -10.78
CA GLN A 55 6.19 10.09 -11.67
C GLN A 55 6.19 9.66 -13.14
N VAL A 56 7.14 8.83 -13.57
CA VAL A 56 7.22 8.25 -14.93
C VAL A 56 5.92 7.53 -15.29
N VAL A 57 5.37 6.72 -14.37
CA VAL A 57 4.08 6.05 -14.56
C VAL A 57 2.94 7.06 -14.66
N ARG A 58 2.93 8.08 -13.81
CA ARG A 58 1.89 9.12 -13.80
C ARG A 58 1.85 9.93 -15.10
N ILE A 59 3.01 10.20 -15.71
CA ILE A 59 3.10 10.93 -16.99
C ILE A 59 2.99 10.03 -18.23
N GLY A 60 2.77 8.72 -18.04
CA GLY A 60 2.52 7.77 -19.14
C GLY A 60 3.74 7.38 -19.96
N LEU A 61 4.96 7.57 -19.44
CA LEU A 61 6.17 7.15 -20.15
C LEU A 61 6.28 5.62 -20.20
N PRO A 62 6.85 5.05 -21.29
CA PRO A 62 6.99 3.61 -21.44
C PRO A 62 7.91 3.04 -20.36
N ARG A 63 7.48 1.91 -19.79
CA ARG A 63 8.24 1.22 -18.75
C ARG A 63 9.48 0.56 -19.36
N ARG A 64 10.65 0.98 -18.89
CA ARG A 64 11.93 0.34 -19.24
C ARG A 64 12.01 -1.06 -18.61
N ALA A 65 12.60 -2.01 -19.32
CA ALA A 65 12.81 -3.35 -18.81
C ALA A 65 13.64 -3.25 -17.53
N SER A 66 13.03 -3.55 -16.39
CA SER A 66 13.73 -3.55 -15.12
C SER A 66 14.86 -4.58 -15.21
N SER A 67 16.10 -4.14 -15.05
CA SER A 67 17.33 -4.92 -15.22
C SER A 67 17.43 -6.19 -14.36
N GLY A 68 16.47 -6.44 -13.46
CA GLY A 68 16.47 -7.58 -12.56
C GLY A 68 15.28 -8.54 -12.66
N ARG A 69 14.30 -8.32 -13.56
CA ARG A 69 13.29 -9.37 -13.78
C ARG A 69 13.92 -10.44 -14.65
N LYS A 70 14.47 -11.48 -14.02
CA LYS A 70 14.82 -12.74 -14.69
C LYS A 70 13.65 -13.06 -15.63
N PRO A 71 13.88 -13.24 -16.94
CA PRO A 71 12.81 -13.60 -17.85
C PRO A 71 12.12 -14.80 -17.20
N ARG A 72 10.81 -14.70 -17.01
CA ARG A 72 10.02 -15.84 -16.53
C ARG A 72 10.25 -16.91 -17.59
N ASN A 73 11.12 -17.88 -17.30
CA ASN A 73 11.48 -18.91 -18.26
C ASN A 73 10.16 -19.49 -18.78
N PRO A 74 9.83 -19.33 -20.08
CA PRO A 74 8.58 -19.85 -20.61
C PRO A 74 8.48 -21.37 -20.44
N GLU A 75 9.62 -22.06 -20.31
CA GLU A 75 9.69 -23.49 -20.03
C GLU A 75 9.24 -23.84 -18.60
N ALA A 76 9.45 -22.95 -17.63
CA ALA A 76 8.91 -23.12 -16.26
C ALA A 76 7.38 -22.89 -16.20
N ALA A 77 6.78 -22.28 -17.24
CA ALA A 77 5.33 -22.21 -17.38
C ALA A 77 4.71 -23.52 -17.88
N ALA A 78 5.52 -24.43 -18.45
CA ALA A 78 5.12 -25.76 -18.89
C ALA A 78 5.31 -26.84 -17.82
N VAL A 79 5.66 -26.47 -16.58
CA VAL A 79 5.37 -27.35 -15.42
C VAL A 79 3.87 -27.53 -15.44
N LYS A 80 3.46 -28.70 -15.96
CA LYS A 80 2.08 -29.18 -15.97
C LYS A 80 1.56 -28.87 -14.58
N LYS A 81 0.69 -27.86 -14.45
CA LYS A 81 -0.10 -27.71 -13.25
C LYS A 81 -0.79 -29.06 -13.14
N ALA A 82 -0.32 -29.91 -12.22
CA ALA A 82 -1.08 -31.10 -11.86
C ALA A 82 -2.50 -30.58 -11.66
N PRO A 83 -3.52 -31.25 -12.22
CA PRO A 83 -4.88 -30.79 -12.04
C PRO A 83 -5.05 -30.62 -10.54
N VAL A 84 -5.14 -29.37 -10.10
CA VAL A 84 -5.62 -29.07 -8.77
C VAL A 84 -6.94 -29.80 -8.80
N ARG A 85 -7.07 -30.86 -7.99
CA ARG A 85 -8.35 -31.50 -7.76
C ARG A 85 -9.22 -30.36 -7.24
N MET A 86 -9.93 -29.68 -8.14
CA MET A 86 -11.01 -28.78 -7.77
C MET A 86 -11.93 -29.71 -7.04
N ASN A 87 -11.91 -29.62 -5.72
CA ASN A 87 -12.96 -30.18 -4.91
C ASN A 87 -14.21 -29.46 -5.43
N VAL A 88 -14.98 -30.13 -6.29
CA VAL A 88 -16.25 -29.62 -6.80
C VAL A 88 -17.18 -29.70 -5.60
N ILE A 89 -17.04 -28.74 -4.69
CA ILE A 89 -18.11 -28.42 -3.78
C ILE A 89 -19.22 -27.97 -4.71
N ALA A 90 -20.28 -28.78 -4.83
CA ALA A 90 -21.45 -28.45 -5.63
C ALA A 90 -21.93 -27.07 -5.18
N PHE A 91 -21.71 -26.05 -6.01
CA PHE A 91 -22.23 -24.72 -5.73
C PHE A 91 -23.74 -24.81 -5.94
N PRO A 92 -24.56 -24.64 -4.88
CA PRO A 92 -26.00 -24.64 -5.05
C PRO A 92 -26.39 -23.52 -6.02
N VAL A 93 -27.24 -23.86 -6.98
CA VAL A 93 -27.83 -22.89 -7.91
C VAL A 93 -28.54 -21.84 -7.07
N ARG A 94 -28.03 -20.61 -7.15
CA ARG A 94 -28.55 -19.42 -6.45
C ARG A 94 -29.99 -19.19 -6.87
N THR A 95 -30.94 -19.44 -5.97
CA THR A 95 -32.28 -18.87 -6.08
C THR A 95 -32.22 -17.41 -5.60
N ALA A 96 -33.18 -16.59 -6.03
CA ALA A 96 -33.18 -15.14 -5.85
C ALA A 96 -33.28 -14.65 -4.38
N GLY A 97 -33.01 -15.49 -3.38
CA GLY A 97 -32.98 -15.16 -1.95
C GLY A 97 -31.58 -14.95 -1.33
N ASP A 98 -30.49 -15.31 -2.01
CA ASP A 98 -29.16 -15.44 -1.37
C ASP A 98 -28.24 -14.22 -1.54
N ALA A 99 -28.70 -13.04 -1.12
CA ALA A 99 -27.90 -11.80 -1.14
C ALA A 99 -26.96 -11.61 0.07
N ALA A 100 -26.84 -12.58 0.99
CA ALA A 100 -26.26 -12.35 2.32
C ALA A 100 -24.88 -13.01 2.61
N ALA A 101 -24.27 -13.76 1.69
CA ALA A 101 -23.13 -14.64 2.04
C ALA A 101 -21.86 -14.44 1.19
N HIS A 102 -21.24 -13.26 1.26
CA HIS A 102 -19.85 -13.05 0.78
C HIS A 102 -19.05 -12.23 1.79
N ASN A 103 -18.76 -12.80 2.97
CA ASN A 103 -17.57 -12.53 3.79
C ASN A 103 -17.64 -13.31 5.11
N THR A 104 -17.28 -14.59 5.08
CA THR A 104 -17.00 -15.35 6.31
C THR A 104 -15.54 -15.76 6.33
N ALA A 105 -14.63 -14.79 6.19
CA ALA A 105 -13.50 -14.81 7.10
C ALA A 105 -14.15 -14.68 8.48
N THR A 106 -14.17 -15.76 9.26
CA THR A 106 -14.70 -15.77 10.63
C THR A 106 -14.11 -14.57 11.35
N ALA A 107 -14.88 -13.48 11.45
CA ALA A 107 -14.50 -12.30 12.17
C ALA A 107 -14.45 -12.76 13.62
N VAL A 108 -13.26 -13.16 14.09
CA VAL A 108 -13.07 -13.52 15.48
C VAL A 108 -13.37 -12.25 16.25
N HIS A 109 -14.55 -12.20 16.83
CA HIS A 109 -14.99 -11.13 17.70
C HIS A 109 -14.02 -11.13 18.89
N LYS A 110 -13.06 -10.21 18.86
CA LYS A 110 -12.14 -10.05 19.99
C LYS A 110 -12.78 -9.06 20.95
N ALA A 111 -12.85 -9.44 22.23
CA ALA A 111 -13.21 -8.49 23.28
C ALA A 111 -12.16 -7.37 23.34
N ARG A 112 -12.61 -6.12 23.29
CA ARG A 112 -11.76 -4.92 23.36
C ARG A 112 -12.39 -3.88 24.28
N THR A 113 -11.56 -2.99 24.81
CA THR A 113 -11.99 -1.80 25.56
C THR A 113 -12.35 -0.67 24.59
N CYS A 114 -13.53 -0.07 24.78
CA CYS A 114 -13.97 1.09 24.00
C CYS A 114 -13.15 2.33 24.34
N LEU A 115 -12.65 3.05 23.34
CA LEU A 115 -11.84 4.26 23.55
C LEU A 115 -12.61 5.45 24.15
N MET A 116 -13.94 5.50 23.99
CA MET A 116 -14.76 6.60 24.54
C MET A 116 -15.27 6.35 25.96
N CYS A 117 -15.73 5.14 26.28
CA CYS A 117 -16.40 4.84 27.56
C CYS A 117 -15.68 3.78 28.40
N SER A 118 -14.55 3.25 27.93
CA SER A 118 -13.77 2.18 28.59
C SER A 118 -14.52 0.88 28.88
N SER A 119 -15.73 0.69 28.35
CA SER A 119 -16.47 -0.57 28.50
C SER A 119 -15.91 -1.65 27.57
N SER A 120 -15.97 -2.92 28.00
CA SER A 120 -15.65 -4.06 27.16
C SER A 120 -16.75 -4.31 26.12
N PHE A 121 -16.37 -4.52 24.87
CA PHE A 121 -17.30 -4.84 23.77
C PHE A 121 -16.66 -5.77 22.74
N GLN A 122 -17.49 -6.46 21.95
CA GLN A 122 -17.04 -7.32 20.86
C GLN A 122 -16.72 -6.50 19.61
N SER A 123 -15.49 -6.58 19.14
CA SER A 123 -14.99 -5.79 18.02
C SER A 123 -14.94 -6.61 16.72
N TYR A 124 -15.59 -6.09 15.67
CA TYR A 124 -15.60 -6.65 14.31
C TYR A 124 -14.36 -6.19 13.52
N GLY A 125 -13.17 -6.65 13.93
CA GLY A 125 -11.91 -6.37 13.23
C GLY A 125 -10.96 -5.41 13.96
N SER A 126 -9.73 -5.28 13.46
CA SER A 126 -8.66 -4.51 14.13
C SER A 126 -8.96 -3.02 14.28
N HIS A 127 -9.73 -2.46 13.36
CA HIS A 127 -10.01 -1.03 13.26
C HIS A 127 -11.25 -0.59 14.07
N ASN A 128 -12.03 -1.52 14.62
CA ASN A 128 -13.25 -1.21 15.33
C ASN A 128 -12.98 -1.05 16.84
N ARG A 129 -12.61 0.17 17.29
CA ARG A 129 -12.18 0.47 18.68
C ARG A 129 -13.21 1.21 19.54
N ILE A 130 -14.42 1.43 19.01
CA ILE A 130 -15.51 2.16 19.68
C ILE A 130 -16.76 1.27 19.69
N CYS A 131 -17.42 1.16 20.84
CA CYS A 131 -18.61 0.32 21.01
C CYS A 131 -19.84 0.93 20.30
N ASN A 132 -20.84 0.11 19.99
CA ASN A 132 -22.05 0.56 19.28
C ASN A 132 -22.75 1.72 20.02
N ARG A 133 -22.85 1.64 21.36
CA ARG A 133 -23.45 2.70 22.18
C ARG A 133 -22.78 4.06 21.99
N CYS A 134 -21.45 4.08 21.85
CA CYS A 134 -20.70 5.31 21.61
C CYS A 134 -20.70 5.72 20.14
N LYS A 135 -20.93 4.80 19.19
CA LYS A 135 -21.06 5.15 17.77
C LYS A 135 -22.36 5.87 17.44
N ASP A 136 -23.41 5.60 18.21
CA ASP A 136 -24.74 6.19 18.01
C ASP A 136 -24.87 7.57 18.68
N THR A 137 -23.87 8.02 19.45
CA THR A 137 -23.92 9.36 20.07
C THR A 137 -23.59 10.45 19.05
N ASN A 138 -24.25 11.60 19.22
CA ASN A 138 -24.00 12.78 18.39
C ASN A 138 -22.52 13.21 18.44
N SER A 139 -21.87 13.09 19.60
CA SER A 139 -20.44 13.43 19.78
C SER A 139 -19.51 12.63 18.86
N TYR A 140 -19.79 11.34 18.63
CA TYR A 140 -18.99 10.53 17.71
C TYR A 140 -19.28 10.89 16.24
N GLN A 141 -20.54 11.12 15.91
CA GLN A 141 -20.97 11.44 14.54
C GLN A 141 -20.55 12.83 14.08
N ALA A 142 -20.52 13.80 14.99
CA ALA A 142 -20.09 15.18 14.73
C ALA A 142 -18.58 15.32 14.51
N GLY A 143 -17.78 14.28 14.81
CA GLY A 143 -16.32 14.34 14.71
C GLY A 143 -15.65 15.21 15.77
N ASP A 144 -16.37 15.59 16.83
CA ASP A 144 -15.85 16.35 17.97
C ASP A 144 -14.98 15.43 18.85
N ALA A 145 -13.76 15.19 18.37
CA ALA A 145 -12.77 14.35 19.02
C ALA A 145 -12.09 15.02 20.24
N HIS A 146 -12.52 16.23 20.64
CA HIS A 146 -11.68 17.11 21.44
C HIS A 146 -11.89 17.06 22.97
N GLU A 147 -12.88 16.33 23.49
CA GLU A 147 -13.17 16.37 24.94
C GLU A 147 -13.34 15.03 25.65
N TYR A 148 -12.89 13.92 25.05
CA TYR A 148 -12.93 12.60 25.71
C TYR A 148 -11.57 11.90 25.66
N CYS A 149 -10.53 12.61 26.12
CA CYS A 149 -9.28 11.97 26.51
C CYS A 149 -9.40 11.57 27.99
N ILE A 150 -9.76 10.31 28.22
CA ILE A 150 -9.83 9.72 29.56
C ILE A 150 -8.43 9.82 30.19
N LYS A 151 -8.35 10.51 31.33
CA LYS A 151 -7.22 10.46 32.26
C LYS A 151 -6.98 8.99 32.63
N ILE A 152 -5.91 8.41 32.10
CA ILE A 152 -5.37 7.15 32.59
C ILE A 152 -4.74 7.48 33.95
N ALA A 153 -5.37 7.05 35.03
CA ALA A 153 -4.79 7.01 36.37
C ALA A 153 -4.04 5.68 36.56
#